data_AF-A0AAV1ZS23-F1
#
_entry.id   AF-A0AAV1ZS23-F1
#
_cell.length_a   1.000
_cell.length_b   1.000
_cell.length_c   1.000
_cell.angle_alpha   90.00
_cell.angle_beta   90.00
_cell.angle_gamma   90.00
#
_symmetry.space_group_name_H-M   'P 1'
#
loop_
_entity.id
_entity.type
_entity.pdbx_description
1 polymer ?
#
loop_
_entity_poly.entity_id
_entity_poly.type
_entity_poly.pdbx_seq_one_letter_code
_entity_poly.pdbx_strand_id
1 'polypeptide(L)'
;MILDISMAKLLQSYGARESTRFRTKESKFSQLISLVKEAERCVDDLTTCVLSAATSGSLSMALLKEKEKQLTLWRRRQKLLWRMKTGFEKIKIPCSPASVVLEVVGTKALKVKFTENESAREQETIVTKYKGMTLDYSI
;
A
#
# COMPACT_ATOMS: atom_id res chain seq x y z
N MET A 1 3.40 6.15 -12.35
CA MET A 1 3.00 4.73 -12.34
C MET A 1 2.60 4.36 -10.93
N ILE A 2 1.27 4.28 -10.76
CA ILE A 2 0.49 4.01 -9.56
C ILE A 2 0.73 2.55 -9.13
N LEU A 3 0.32 2.14 -7.93
CA LEU A 3 0.29 0.72 -7.56
C LEU A 3 -0.23 -0.11 -8.75
N ASP A 4 0.41 -1.24 -9.05
CA ASP A 4 -0.09 -2.16 -10.05
C ASP A 4 -1.34 -2.86 -9.51
N ILE A 5 -2.48 -2.20 -9.67
CA ILE A 5 -3.78 -2.67 -9.16
C ILE A 5 -4.23 -3.91 -9.93
N SER A 6 -3.76 -4.10 -11.17
CA SER A 6 -3.94 -5.35 -11.92
C SER A 6 -3.23 -6.50 -11.21
N MET A 7 -2.01 -6.29 -10.73
CA MET A 7 -1.32 -7.27 -9.89
C MET A 7 -2.07 -7.54 -8.58
N ALA A 8 -2.60 -6.51 -7.90
CA ALA A 8 -3.36 -6.71 -6.67
C ALA A 8 -4.64 -7.54 -6.89
N LYS A 9 -5.40 -7.25 -7.96
CA LYS A 9 -6.59 -8.01 -8.36
C LYS A 9 -6.25 -9.45 -8.75
N LEU A 10 -5.14 -9.66 -9.46
CA LEU A 10 -4.63 -10.97 -9.80
C LEU A 10 -4.29 -11.76 -8.52
N LEU A 11 -3.48 -11.20 -7.63
CA LEU A 11 -3.12 -11.87 -6.37
C LEU A 11 -4.36 -12.24 -5.55
N GLN A 12 -5.35 -11.34 -5.50
CA GLN A 12 -6.61 -11.58 -4.85
C GLN A 12 -7.43 -12.73 -5.47
N SER A 13 -7.47 -12.85 -6.80
CA SER A 13 -8.20 -13.95 -7.46
C SER A 13 -7.57 -15.32 -7.18
N TYR A 14 -6.28 -15.36 -6.87
CA TYR A 14 -5.56 -16.55 -6.39
C TYR A 14 -5.58 -16.72 -4.86
N GLY A 15 -6.41 -15.96 -4.14
CA GLY A 15 -6.61 -16.12 -2.70
C GLY A 15 -5.57 -15.44 -1.82
N ALA A 16 -4.75 -14.54 -2.37
CA ALA A 16 -3.87 -13.72 -1.55
C ALA A 16 -4.71 -12.85 -0.59
N ARG A 17 -4.26 -12.76 0.66
CA ARG A 17 -4.91 -11.99 1.73
C ARG A 17 -3.93 -10.98 2.29
N GLU A 18 -4.47 -9.86 2.75
CA GLU A 18 -3.65 -8.88 3.46
C GLU A 18 -3.07 -9.47 4.74
N SER A 19 -1.83 -9.10 5.07
CA SER A 19 -1.18 -9.53 6.31
C SER A 19 -1.90 -8.95 7.53
N THR A 20 -1.93 -9.71 8.63
CA THR A 20 -2.51 -9.26 9.91
C THR A 20 -1.57 -8.37 10.74
N ARG A 21 -0.35 -8.10 10.26
CA ARG A 21 0.68 -7.34 10.99
C ARG A 21 0.25 -5.92 11.33
N PHE A 22 -0.51 -5.27 10.44
CA PHE A 22 -1.02 -3.92 10.66
C PHE A 22 -2.54 -3.95 10.66
N ARG A 23 -3.13 -3.73 11.84
CA ARG A 23 -4.58 -3.87 12.06
C ARG A 23 -5.41 -2.72 11.47
N THR A 24 -4.82 -1.54 11.33
CA THR A 24 -5.53 -0.33 10.87
C THR A 24 -4.83 0.31 9.66
N LYS A 25 -5.60 1.05 8.85
CA LYS A 25 -5.08 1.80 7.70
C LYS A 25 -4.06 2.85 8.17
N GLU A 26 -4.33 3.48 9.28
CA GLU A 26 -3.53 4.53 9.91
C GLU A 26 -2.18 3.97 10.35
N SER A 27 -2.15 2.79 10.99
CA SER A 27 -0.90 2.13 11.40
C SER A 27 0.00 1.79 10.20
N LYS A 28 -0.58 1.31 9.09
CA LYS A 28 0.14 1.07 7.83
C LYS A 28 0.74 2.36 7.29
N PHE A 29 -0.04 3.44 7.30
CA PHE A 29 0.39 4.74 6.78
C PHE A 29 1.50 5.38 7.64
N SER A 30 1.36 5.36 8.96
CA SER A 30 2.38 5.86 9.88
C SER A 30 3.70 5.10 9.73
N GLN A 31 3.65 3.77 9.60
CA GLN A 31 4.84 2.97 9.34
C GLN A 31 5.49 3.35 8.00
N LEU A 32 4.70 3.54 6.95
CA LEU A 32 5.19 3.92 5.64
C LEU A 32 5.87 5.30 5.66
N ILE A 33 5.30 6.28 6.38
CA ILE A 33 5.93 7.59 6.60
C ILE A 33 7.27 7.44 7.33
N SER A 34 7.33 6.60 8.37
CA SER A 34 8.57 6.34 9.11
C SER A 34 9.66 5.78 8.21
N LEU A 35 9.33 4.79 7.37
CA LEU A 35 10.25 4.19 6.40
C LEU A 35 10.73 5.20 5.35
N VAL A 36 9.86 6.10 4.88
CA VAL A 36 10.25 7.17 3.95
C VAL A 36 11.28 8.09 4.61
N LYS A 37 11.01 8.56 5.83
CA LYS A 37 11.93 9.43 6.59
C LYS A 37 13.26 8.74 6.88
N GLU A 38 13.24 7.46 7.21
CA GLU A 38 14.45 6.67 7.41
C GLU A 38 15.29 6.60 6.13
N ALA A 39 14.65 6.29 5.00
CA ALA A 39 15.34 6.21 3.71
C ALA A 39 15.90 7.57 3.26
N GLU A 40 15.19 8.68 3.52
CA GLU A 40 15.68 10.04 3.29
C GLU A 40 16.96 10.31 4.08
N ARG A 41 16.94 10.08 5.40
CA ARG A 41 18.13 10.24 6.25
C ARG A 41 19.31 9.40 5.76
N CYS A 42 19.09 8.11 5.46
CA CYS A 42 20.17 7.25 4.98
C CYS A 42 20.75 7.71 3.64
N VAL A 43 19.94 8.26 2.74
CA VAL A 43 20.42 8.83 1.47
C VAL A 43 21.26 10.08 1.72
N ASP A 44 20.82 10.95 2.63
CA ASP A 44 21.54 12.19 2.96
C ASP A 44 22.88 11.89 3.65
N ASP A 45 22.89 10.99 4.63
CA ASP A 45 24.09 10.54 5.35
C ASP A 45 25.11 9.90 4.39
N LEU A 46 24.67 8.99 3.52
CA LEU A 46 25.53 8.33 2.54
C LEU A 46 26.04 9.30 1.48
N THR A 47 25.20 10.25 1.02
CA THR A 47 25.62 11.28 0.06
C THR A 47 26.71 12.15 0.68
N THR A 48 26.52 12.60 1.92
CA THR A 48 27.52 13.39 2.66
C THR A 48 28.82 12.61 2.84
N CYS A 49 28.73 11.34 3.26
CA CYS A 49 29.88 10.46 3.43
C CYS A 49 30.68 10.26 2.13
N VAL A 50 30.01 10.00 1.00
CA VAL A 50 30.67 9.83 -0.31
C VAL A 50 31.34 11.12 -0.77
N LEU A 51 30.67 12.27 -0.62
CA LEU A 51 31.23 13.57 -0.99
C LEU A 51 32.46 13.92 -0.15
N SER A 52 32.39 13.75 1.17
CA SER A 52 33.51 14.00 2.07
C SER A 52 34.68 13.05 1.78
N ALA A 53 34.40 11.77 1.51
CA ALA A 53 35.45 10.80 1.20
C ALA A 53 36.14 11.07 -0.15
N ALA A 54 35.40 11.55 -1.15
CA ALA A 54 35.94 11.91 -2.45
C ALA A 54 36.87 13.13 -2.42
N THR A 55 36.61 14.10 -1.53
CA THR A 55 37.42 15.32 -1.40
C THR A 55 38.61 15.17 -0.46
N SER A 56 38.45 14.40 0.62
CA SER A 56 39.48 14.25 1.67
C SER A 56 40.39 13.03 1.49
N GLY A 57 40.05 12.10 0.59
CA GLY A 57 40.78 10.82 0.45
C GLY A 57 40.68 9.93 1.70
N SER A 58 39.73 10.21 2.60
CA SER A 58 39.61 9.54 3.91
C SER A 58 39.29 8.04 3.83
N LEU A 59 38.79 7.55 2.69
CA LEU A 59 38.43 6.14 2.49
C LEU A 59 39.25 5.53 1.35
N SER A 60 39.53 4.23 1.44
CA SER A 60 40.10 3.49 0.31
C SER A 60 39.12 3.47 -0.87
N MET A 61 39.66 3.37 -2.10
CA MET A 61 38.86 3.30 -3.32
C MET A 61 37.80 2.17 -3.31
N ALA A 62 38.14 1.03 -2.71
CA ALA A 62 37.21 -0.09 -2.57
C ALA A 62 36.04 0.26 -1.65
N LEU A 63 36.31 0.94 -0.53
CA LEU A 63 35.29 1.33 0.43
C LEU A 63 34.41 2.47 -0.10
N LEU A 64 35.00 3.42 -0.84
CA LEU A 64 34.25 4.47 -1.55
C LEU A 64 33.23 3.86 -2.53
N LYS A 65 33.68 2.92 -3.36
CA LYS A 65 32.82 2.23 -4.35
C LYS A 65 31.67 1.45 -3.68
N GLU A 66 31.92 0.83 -2.54
CA GLU A 66 30.86 0.17 -1.77
C GLU A 66 29.86 1.19 -1.21
N LYS A 67 30.31 2.35 -0.70
CA LYS A 67 29.41 3.42 -0.24
C LYS A 67 28.55 3.98 -1.38
N GLU A 68 29.09 4.15 -2.59
CA GLU A 68 28.34 4.56 -3.78
C GLU A 68 27.26 3.54 -4.18
N LYS A 69 27.58 2.24 -4.08
CA LYS A 69 26.63 1.15 -4.31
C LYS A 69 25.50 1.19 -3.28
N GLN A 70 25.84 1.33 -2.00
CA GLN A 70 24.86 1.49 -0.92
C GLN A 70 23.95 2.69 -1.18
N LEU A 71 24.53 3.84 -1.55
CA LEU A 71 23.78 5.05 -1.89
C LEU A 71 22.79 4.81 -3.03
N THR A 72 23.21 4.08 -4.07
CA THR A 72 22.33 3.70 -5.20
C THR A 72 21.17 2.82 -4.75
N LEU A 73 21.42 1.84 -3.88
CA LEU A 73 20.38 0.98 -3.31
C LEU A 73 19.39 1.77 -2.46
N TRP A 74 19.89 2.65 -1.59
CA TRP A 74 19.06 3.50 -0.74
C TRP A 74 18.22 4.50 -1.53
N ARG A 75 18.76 5.10 -2.60
CA ARG A 75 17.97 5.94 -3.53
C ARG A 75 16.84 5.16 -4.21
N ARG A 76 17.11 3.92 -4.65
CA ARG A 76 16.06 3.05 -5.22
C ARG A 76 14.98 2.73 -4.19
N ARG A 77 15.38 2.42 -2.95
CA ARG A 77 14.47 2.16 -1.83
C ARG A 77 13.63 3.39 -1.51
N GLN A 78 14.24 4.56 -1.39
CA GLN A 78 13.56 5.85 -1.17
C GLN A 78 12.51 6.10 -2.26
N LYS A 79 12.88 5.95 -3.54
CA LYS A 79 11.96 6.11 -4.68
C LYS A 79 10.80 5.10 -4.65
N LEU A 80 11.04 3.87 -4.20
CA LEU A 80 9.98 2.88 -4.02
C LEU A 80 9.02 3.30 -2.90
N LEU A 81 9.55 3.64 -1.73
CA LEU A 81 8.76 4.02 -0.56
C LEU A 81 7.92 5.27 -0.81
N TRP A 82 8.47 6.27 -1.52
CA TRP A 82 7.72 7.44 -1.97
C TRP A 82 6.55 7.05 -2.89
N ARG A 83 6.78 6.19 -3.89
CA ARG A 83 5.70 5.70 -4.75
C ARG A 83 4.63 4.95 -3.97
N MET A 84 5.03 4.14 -3.00
CA MET A 84 4.08 3.45 -2.12
C MET A 84 3.27 4.43 -1.29
N LYS A 85 3.91 5.47 -0.71
CA LYS A 85 3.22 6.51 0.08
C LYS A 85 2.19 7.25 -0.77
N THR A 86 2.59 7.77 -1.92
CA THR A 86 1.69 8.47 -2.83
C THR A 86 0.57 7.56 -3.34
N GLY A 87 0.88 6.29 -3.62
CA GLY A 87 -0.14 5.31 -4.00
C GLY A 87 -1.15 5.08 -2.87
N PHE A 88 -0.69 4.96 -1.63
CA PHE A 88 -1.54 4.77 -0.46
C PHE A 88 -2.48 5.95 -0.20
N GLU A 89 -1.99 7.18 -0.41
CA GLU A 89 -2.79 8.41 -0.29
C GLU A 89 -3.85 8.52 -1.39
N LYS A 90 -3.56 8.02 -2.60
CA LYS A 90 -4.47 8.08 -3.75
C LYS A 90 -5.55 7.00 -3.75
N ILE A 91 -5.39 5.92 -2.98
CA ILE A 91 -6.40 4.85 -2.92
C ILE A 91 -7.69 5.42 -2.31
N LYS A 92 -8.76 5.39 -3.11
CA LYS A 92 -10.09 5.84 -2.70
C LYS A 92 -10.87 4.71 -2.03
N ILE A 93 -11.77 5.11 -1.15
CA ILE A 93 -12.74 4.20 -0.55
C ILE A 93 -13.83 3.95 -1.60
N PRO A 94 -14.17 2.69 -1.94
CA PRO A 94 -15.27 2.40 -2.85
C PRO A 94 -16.59 2.93 -2.28
N CYS A 95 -17.43 3.49 -3.15
CA CYS A 95 -18.79 3.88 -2.79
C CYS A 95 -19.63 2.62 -2.44
N SER A 96 -20.69 2.79 -1.63
CA SER A 96 -21.58 1.67 -1.26
C SER A 96 -22.21 1.05 -2.51
N PRO A 97 -22.48 -0.27 -2.54
CA PRO A 97 -23.17 -0.89 -3.67
C PRO A 97 -24.61 -0.37 -3.81
N ALA A 98 -25.12 -0.33 -5.05
CA ALA A 98 -26.48 0.13 -5.36
C ALA A 98 -27.45 -1.04 -5.50
N SER A 99 -28.75 -0.74 -5.45
CA SER A 99 -29.84 -1.69 -5.74
C SER A 99 -29.73 -3.01 -4.98
N VAL A 100 -29.52 -2.93 -3.66
CA VAL A 100 -29.45 -4.11 -2.79
C VAL A 100 -30.84 -4.71 -2.65
N VAL A 101 -31.00 -5.96 -3.10
CA VAL A 101 -32.24 -6.74 -3.02
C VAL A 101 -31.98 -8.03 -2.24
N LEU A 102 -32.93 -8.37 -1.37
CA LEU A 102 -32.93 -9.61 -0.60
C LEU A 102 -33.99 -10.56 -1.16
N GLU A 103 -33.59 -11.79 -1.44
CA GLU A 103 -34.47 -12.86 -1.90
C GLU A 103 -34.45 -13.99 -0.86
N VAL A 104 -35.61 -14.41 -0.38
CA VAL A 104 -35.73 -15.54 0.55
C VAL A 104 -35.59 -16.83 -0.25
N VAL A 105 -34.52 -17.58 0.00
CA VAL A 105 -34.22 -18.85 -0.70
C VAL A 105 -34.40 -20.07 0.19
N GLY A 106 -34.71 -19.88 1.47
CA GLY A 106 -35.04 -20.95 2.41
C GLY A 106 -35.43 -20.39 3.77
N THR A 107 -35.80 -21.28 4.69
CA THR A 107 -36.28 -20.92 6.04
C THR A 107 -35.22 -20.24 6.91
N LYS A 108 -33.93 -20.44 6.62
CA LYS A 108 -32.78 -19.83 7.30
C LYS A 108 -31.74 -19.25 6.33
N ALA A 109 -32.13 -18.98 5.08
CA ALA A 109 -31.20 -18.57 4.04
C ALA A 109 -31.78 -17.43 3.19
N LEU A 110 -30.98 -16.38 3.03
CA LEU A 110 -31.27 -15.23 2.17
C LEU A 110 -30.20 -15.12 1.10
N LYS A 111 -30.61 -14.83 -0.13
CA LYS A 111 -29.73 -14.49 -1.24
C LYS A 111 -29.72 -12.97 -1.39
N VAL A 112 -28.53 -12.38 -1.33
CA VAL A 112 -28.33 -10.94 -1.52
C VAL A 112 -27.91 -10.71 -2.96
N LYS A 113 -28.64 -9.86 -3.67
CA LYS A 113 -28.29 -9.36 -5.00
C LYS A 113 -28.01 -7.87 -4.89
N PHE A 114 -26.93 -7.39 -5.52
CA PHE A 114 -26.59 -5.97 -5.53
C PHE A 114 -25.85 -5.64 -6.82
N THR A 115 -25.86 -4.36 -7.17
CA THR A 115 -25.11 -3.81 -8.29
C THR A 115 -23.87 -3.10 -7.77
N GLU A 116 -22.70 -3.49 -8.27
CA GLU A 116 -21.44 -2.82 -7.95
C GLU A 116 -21.39 -1.44 -8.62
N ASN A 117 -21.10 -0.40 -7.84
CA ASN A 117 -21.06 0.98 -8.30
C ASN A 117 -19.84 1.27 -9.18
N GLU A 118 -19.94 2.27 -10.08
CA GLU A 118 -18.85 2.62 -11.02
C GLU A 118 -17.55 2.98 -10.29
N SER A 119 -17.63 3.60 -9.11
CA SER A 119 -16.46 3.94 -8.30
C SER A 119 -15.64 2.73 -7.83
N ALA A 120 -16.24 1.54 -7.77
CA ALA A 120 -15.52 0.29 -7.47
C ALA A 120 -14.71 -0.23 -8.67
N ARG A 121 -15.02 0.24 -9.88
CA ARG A 121 -14.33 -0.11 -11.14
C ARG A 121 -13.20 0.86 -11.49
N GLU A 122 -13.09 1.97 -10.77
CA GLU A 122 -12.01 2.94 -10.94
C GLU A 122 -10.62 2.33 -10.69
N GLN A 123 -9.62 2.86 -11.38
CA GLN A 123 -8.23 2.44 -11.25
C GLN A 123 -7.59 2.85 -9.92
N GLU A 124 -8.29 3.56 -9.03
CA GLU A 124 -7.77 3.98 -7.72
C GLU A 124 -8.48 3.24 -6.57
N THR A 125 -9.33 2.26 -6.89
CA THR A 125 -10.18 1.56 -5.93
C THR A 125 -9.90 0.06 -5.97
N ILE A 126 -9.80 -0.56 -4.78
CA ILE A 126 -9.69 -2.02 -4.63
C ILE A 126 -10.80 -2.47 -3.69
N VAL A 127 -11.75 -3.24 -4.21
CA VAL A 127 -12.78 -3.89 -3.40
C VAL A 127 -12.29 -5.27 -3.00
N THR A 128 -12.25 -5.56 -1.70
CA THR A 128 -11.81 -6.87 -1.19
C THR A 128 -12.90 -7.72 -0.58
N LYS A 129 -13.91 -7.08 0.00
CA LYS A 129 -15.01 -7.76 0.66
C LYS A 129 -16.20 -6.81 0.76
N TYR A 130 -17.40 -7.38 0.66
CA TYR A 130 -18.63 -6.72 1.11
C TYR A 130 -19.01 -7.24 2.48
N LYS A 131 -19.39 -6.33 3.39
CA LYS A 131 -19.87 -6.65 4.74
C LYS A 131 -21.33 -6.24 4.82
N GLY A 132 -22.23 -7.22 5.02
CA GLY A 132 -23.60 -6.96 5.43
C GLY A 132 -23.62 -6.51 6.89
N MET A 133 -24.44 -5.51 7.20
CA MET A 133 -24.73 -5.10 8.58
C MET A 133 -26.19 -5.43 8.89
N THR A 134 -26.43 -6.18 9.96
CA THR A 134 -27.75 -6.40 10.53
C THR A 134 -27.96 -5.36 11.61
N LEU A 135 -29.09 -4.64 11.57
CA LEU A 135 -29.52 -3.82 12.69
C LEU A 135 -30.35 -4.72 13.60
N ASP A 136 -29.82 -5.01 14.78
CA ASP A 136 -30.57 -5.73 15.80
C ASP A 136 -31.61 -4.76 16.37
N TYR A 137 -32.83 -4.82 15.82
CA TYR A 137 -33.98 -4.16 16.42
C TYR A 137 -34.49 -5.06 17.55
N SER A 138 -34.06 -4.77 18.78
CA SER A 138 -34.75 -5.24 19.97
C SER A 138 -36.08 -4.48 20.09
N ILE A 139 -37.19 -5.22 19.96
CA ILE A 139 -38.54 -4.74 20.31
C ILE A 139 -38.74 -4.95 21.81
#